data_AF-A0A944AXR7-F1
#
_entry.id   AF-A0A944AXR7-F1
#
_cell.length_a   1.000
_cell.length_b   1.000
_cell.length_c   1.000
_cell.angle_alpha   90.00
_cell.angle_beta   90.00
_cell.angle_gamma   90.00
#
_symmetry.space_group_name_H-M   'P 1'
#
loop_
_entity.id
_entity.type
_entity.pdbx_description
1 polymer ?
#
loop_
_entity_poly.entity_id
_entity_poly.type
_entity_poly.pdbx_seq_one_letter_code
_entity_poly.pdbx_strand_id
1 'polypeptide(L)'
;MLCKQEADSTHFVADLNIRSEQSRSVEIIAEYIPEGYTLSLIDDNNETVMNQDDVYTADIARGDNEGRFKLVINKNNVSIEDVANVEEIKFYNNNRQITISGGNIKLVQVYNTLGQKVYETKQRTFTLDEVASGTYIVNVQTDETSFSNKIVVH
;
A
#
# COMPACT_ATOMS: atom_id res chain seq x y z
N MET A 1 -31.65 5.46 16.73
CA MET A 1 -30.21 5.10 16.78
C MET A 1 -29.90 4.37 15.49
N LEU A 2 -29.33 5.08 14.52
CA LEU A 2 -28.99 4.51 13.21
C LEU A 2 -27.54 4.02 13.30
N CYS A 3 -27.35 2.74 13.60
CA CYS A 3 -26.04 2.12 13.47
C CYS A 3 -25.86 1.74 12.00
N LYS A 4 -25.25 2.63 11.23
CA LYS A 4 -24.69 2.29 9.92
C LYS A 4 -23.30 1.72 10.20
N GLN A 5 -23.22 0.42 10.41
CA GLN A 5 -21.94 -0.27 10.31
C GLN A 5 -21.59 -0.25 8.82
N GLU A 6 -20.54 0.48 8.44
CA GLU A 6 -19.98 0.33 7.11
C GLU A 6 -19.49 -1.11 7.00
N ALA A 7 -20.05 -1.87 6.07
CA ALA A 7 -19.54 -3.20 5.74
C ALA A 7 -18.07 -3.03 5.36
N ASP A 8 -17.18 -3.77 6.03
CA ASP A 8 -15.76 -3.72 5.78
C ASP A 8 -15.48 -4.28 4.38
N SER A 9 -15.52 -3.41 3.37
CA SER A 9 -15.41 -3.76 1.94
C SER A 9 -14.03 -4.27 1.52
N THR A 10 -13.13 -4.51 2.48
CA THR A 10 -11.72 -4.85 2.28
C THR A 10 -11.42 -6.32 2.56
N HIS A 11 -12.33 -7.03 3.23
CA HIS A 11 -12.18 -8.44 3.60
C HIS A 11 -13.45 -9.21 3.28
N PHE A 12 -13.31 -10.30 2.52
CA PHE A 12 -14.41 -11.15 2.13
C PHE A 12 -14.07 -12.62 2.40
N VAL A 13 -15.00 -13.33 3.01
CA VAL A 13 -14.90 -14.77 3.26
C VAL A 13 -16.09 -15.46 2.61
N ALA A 14 -15.82 -16.47 1.78
CA ALA A 14 -16.84 -17.30 1.17
C ALA A 14 -16.65 -18.77 1.57
N ASP A 15 -17.73 -19.42 1.99
CA ASP A 15 -17.73 -20.86 2.20
C ASP A 15 -17.80 -21.59 0.85
N LEU A 16 -16.93 -22.60 0.68
CA LEU A 16 -16.92 -23.48 -0.49
C LEU A 16 -17.50 -24.84 -0.10
N ASN A 17 -18.78 -25.03 -0.38
CA ASN A 17 -19.48 -26.26 -0.04
C ASN A 17 -19.28 -27.31 -1.14
N ILE A 18 -18.51 -28.35 -0.82
CA ILE A 18 -18.23 -29.46 -1.74
C ILE A 18 -18.99 -30.70 -1.28
N ARG A 19 -19.77 -31.30 -2.19
CA ARG A 19 -20.39 -32.61 -2.00
C ARG A 19 -19.80 -33.59 -3.00
N SER A 20 -19.43 -34.78 -2.53
CA SER A 20 -18.90 -35.82 -3.41
C SER A 20 -19.63 -37.15 -3.21
N GLU A 21 -20.01 -37.79 -4.32
CA GLU A 21 -20.68 -39.11 -4.27
C GLU A 21 -19.71 -40.27 -3.95
N GLN A 22 -18.40 -40.03 -4.03
CA GLN A 22 -17.34 -40.99 -3.71
C GLN A 22 -16.07 -40.29 -3.23
N SER A 23 -15.27 -40.93 -2.40
CA SER A 23 -14.00 -40.34 -1.97
C SER A 23 -13.05 -40.19 -3.16
N ARG A 24 -12.50 -38.99 -3.36
CA ARG A 24 -11.62 -38.67 -4.49
C ARG A 24 -10.70 -37.50 -4.17
N SER A 25 -9.56 -37.45 -4.83
CA SER A 25 -8.73 -36.24 -4.88
C SER A 25 -9.33 -35.24 -5.86
N VAL A 26 -9.34 -33.96 -5.47
CA VAL A 26 -9.73 -32.82 -6.32
C VAL A 26 -8.62 -31.79 -6.36
N GLU A 27 -8.56 -31.04 -7.45
CA GLU A 27 -7.67 -29.90 -7.62
C GLU A 27 -8.52 -28.62 -7.55
N ILE A 28 -8.10 -27.68 -6.72
CA ILE A 28 -8.63 -26.33 -6.63
C ILE A 28 -7.57 -25.41 -7.24
N ILE A 29 -7.94 -24.74 -8.32
CA ILE A 29 -7.02 -23.90 -9.10
C ILE A 29 -7.42 -22.45 -8.92
N ALA A 30 -6.45 -21.60 -8.61
CA ALA A 30 -6.65 -20.16 -8.46
C ALA A 30 -6.49 -19.45 -9.81
N GLU A 31 -7.60 -19.31 -10.54
CA GLU A 31 -7.64 -18.58 -11.81
C GLU A 31 -8.20 -17.15 -11.63
N TYR A 32 -7.66 -16.21 -12.41
CA TYR A 32 -8.11 -14.81 -12.49
C TYR A 32 -8.13 -14.07 -11.14
N ILE A 33 -7.06 -14.12 -10.36
CA ILE A 33 -6.93 -13.27 -9.15
C ILE A 33 -6.79 -11.81 -9.62
N PRO A 34 -7.75 -10.91 -9.32
CA PRO A 34 -7.67 -9.53 -9.77
C PRO A 34 -6.49 -8.79 -9.12
N GLU A 35 -5.91 -7.84 -9.85
CA GLU A 35 -4.85 -7.00 -9.30
C GLU A 35 -5.34 -6.24 -8.05
N GLY A 36 -4.48 -6.14 -7.04
CA GLY A 36 -4.82 -5.52 -5.76
C GLY A 36 -5.66 -6.41 -4.84
N TYR A 37 -5.74 -7.71 -5.11
CA TYR A 37 -6.37 -8.70 -4.23
C TYR A 37 -5.38 -9.81 -3.84
N THR A 38 -5.57 -10.38 -2.66
CA THR A 38 -4.95 -11.63 -2.24
C THR A 38 -6.02 -12.69 -2.03
N LEU A 39 -5.66 -13.94 -2.29
CA LEU A 39 -6.52 -15.11 -2.11
C LEU A 39 -5.82 -16.09 -1.18
N SER A 40 -6.54 -16.55 -0.15
CA SER A 40 -6.17 -17.72 0.63
C SER A 40 -7.29 -18.76 0.57
N LEU A 41 -6.92 -20.03 0.54
CA LEU A 41 -7.81 -21.17 0.74
C LEU A 41 -7.60 -21.69 2.17
N ILE A 42 -8.69 -21.75 2.93
CA ILE A 42 -8.75 -22.45 4.21
C ILE A 42 -9.29 -23.85 3.95
N ASP A 43 -8.57 -24.86 4.45
CA ASP A 43 -8.98 -26.25 4.54
C ASP A 43 -8.98 -26.67 6.02
N ASP A 44 -10.18 -26.83 6.58
CA ASP A 44 -10.49 -26.89 8.01
C ASP A 44 -9.97 -25.67 8.78
N ASN A 45 -8.73 -25.74 9.29
CA ASN A 45 -8.07 -24.67 10.05
C ASN A 45 -6.71 -24.30 9.44
N ASN A 46 -6.35 -24.88 8.30
CA ASN A 46 -5.09 -24.58 7.63
C ASN A 46 -5.34 -23.57 6.52
N GLU A 47 -4.78 -22.38 6.68
CA GLU A 47 -4.80 -21.36 5.64
C GLU A 47 -3.59 -21.52 4.72
N THR A 48 -3.86 -21.58 3.41
CA THR A 48 -2.85 -21.61 2.36
C THR A 48 -3.05 -20.42 1.44
N VAL A 49 -2.02 -19.59 1.28
CA VAL A 49 -2.04 -18.49 0.29
C VAL A 49 -2.01 -19.09 -1.11
N MET A 50 -2.90 -18.63 -1.98
CA MET A 50 -3.02 -19.07 -3.37
C MET A 50 -2.65 -17.93 -4.31
N ASN A 51 -1.58 -18.10 -5.10
CA ASN A 51 -1.19 -17.19 -6.17
C ASN A 51 -1.87 -17.57 -7.48
N GLN A 52 -1.75 -16.70 -8.49
CA GLN A 52 -2.27 -16.96 -9.83
C GLN A 52 -1.70 -18.29 -10.36
N ASP A 53 -2.60 -19.16 -10.84
CA ASP A 53 -2.34 -20.50 -11.37
C ASP A 53 -1.84 -21.53 -10.34
N ASP A 54 -1.85 -21.21 -9.04
CA ASP A 54 -1.55 -22.21 -8.00
C ASP A 54 -2.63 -23.30 -7.97
N VAL A 55 -2.18 -24.53 -7.74
CA VAL A 55 -3.03 -25.72 -7.64
C VAL A 55 -2.94 -26.30 -6.23
N TYR A 56 -4.08 -26.33 -5.53
CA TYR A 56 -4.21 -27.00 -4.24
C TYR A 56 -4.91 -28.35 -4.43
N THR A 57 -4.29 -29.43 -3.99
CA THR A 57 -4.86 -30.78 -4.07
C THR A 57 -5.46 -31.18 -2.73
N ALA A 58 -6.70 -31.64 -2.72
CA ALA A 58 -7.39 -32.08 -1.51
C ALA A 58 -8.09 -33.42 -1.71
N ASP A 59 -7.94 -34.33 -0.75
CA ASP A 59 -8.77 -35.53 -0.66
C ASP A 59 -10.13 -35.18 -0.07
N ILE A 60 -11.18 -35.40 -0.85
CA ILE A 60 -12.58 -35.16 -0.48
C ILE A 60 -13.24 -36.49 -0.13
N ALA A 61 -13.86 -36.55 1.05
CA ALA A 61 -14.61 -37.73 1.47
C ALA A 61 -15.96 -37.80 0.76
N ARG A 62 -16.50 -39.02 0.61
CA ARG A 62 -17.90 -39.21 0.19
C ARG A 62 -18.85 -38.53 1.19
N GLY A 63 -19.83 -37.80 0.67
CA GLY A 63 -20.83 -37.07 1.43
C GLY A 63 -20.66 -35.55 1.31
N ASP A 64 -21.28 -34.84 2.25
CA ASP A 64 -21.19 -33.39 2.37
C ASP A 64 -19.92 -33.01 3.14
N ASN A 65 -19.09 -32.14 2.57
CA ASN A 65 -17.89 -31.59 3.20
C ASN A 65 -18.11 -30.09 3.51
N GLU A 66 -19.32 -29.76 3.95
CA GLU A 66 -19.73 -28.38 4.28
C GLU A 66 -18.88 -27.79 5.40
N GLY A 67 -18.52 -26.51 5.27
CA GLY A 67 -17.76 -25.77 6.27
C GLY A 67 -16.26 -26.08 6.36
N ARG A 68 -15.78 -27.09 5.63
CA ARG A 68 -14.35 -27.44 5.55
C ARG A 68 -13.55 -26.41 4.76
N PHE A 69 -14.06 -25.99 3.60
CA PHE A 69 -13.33 -25.10 2.71
C PHE A 69 -13.87 -23.68 2.78
N LYS A 70 -12.96 -22.71 2.90
CA LYS A 70 -13.31 -21.28 2.81
C LYS A 70 -12.31 -20.55 1.93
N LEU A 71 -12.79 -19.61 1.15
CA LEU A 71 -11.96 -18.67 0.40
C LEU A 71 -11.92 -17.36 1.17
N VAL A 72 -10.71 -16.90 1.47
CA VAL A 72 -10.48 -15.57 2.04
C VAL A 72 -9.92 -14.69 0.95
N ILE A 73 -10.66 -13.64 0.61
CA ILE A 73 -10.28 -12.65 -0.39
C ILE A 73 -10.08 -11.34 0.34
N ASN A 74 -8.86 -10.82 0.31
CA ASN A 74 -8.58 -9.49 0.82
C ASN A 74 -8.33 -8.55 -0.34
N LYS A 75 -8.93 -7.36 -0.29
CA LYS A 75 -8.48 -6.25 -1.09
C LYS A 75 -7.21 -5.71 -0.43
N ASN A 76 -6.09 -5.79 -1.14
CA ASN A 76 -4.88 -5.11 -0.73
C ASN A 76 -5.18 -3.60 -0.84
N ASN A 77 -5.27 -2.91 0.29
CA ASN A 77 -5.43 -1.45 0.33
C ASN A 77 -4.14 -0.70 -0.08
N VAL A 78 -3.16 -1.43 -0.59
CA VAL A 78 -1.92 -0.95 -1.18
C VAL A 78 -1.72 -1.77 -2.44
N SER A 79 -1.78 -1.11 -3.59
CA SER A 79 -1.40 -1.68 -4.86
C SER A 79 0.08 -2.12 -4.81
N ILE A 80 0.47 -3.08 -5.65
CA ILE A 80 1.89 -3.44 -5.81
C ILE A 80 2.72 -2.23 -6.29
N GLU A 81 2.08 -1.26 -6.95
CA GLU A 81 2.67 0.04 -7.29
C GLU A 81 2.95 0.92 -6.06
N ASP A 82 2.23 0.75 -4.95
CA ASP A 82 2.43 1.53 -3.71
C ASP A 82 3.65 1.04 -2.91
N VAL A 83 3.96 -0.26 -2.94
CA VAL A 83 5.14 -0.82 -2.25
C VAL A 83 6.44 -0.44 -2.96
N ALA A 84 6.39 -0.12 -4.25
CA ALA A 84 7.53 0.39 -5.01
C ALA A 84 7.72 1.92 -4.90
N ASN A 85 6.71 2.68 -4.45
CA ASN A 85 6.71 4.15 -4.50
C ASN A 85 6.75 4.88 -3.16
N VAL A 86 6.79 4.20 -2.02
CA VAL A 86 7.25 4.85 -0.78
C VAL A 86 8.79 4.95 -0.80
N GLU A 87 9.35 5.55 -1.86
CA GLU A 87 10.69 6.08 -1.77
C GLU A 87 10.66 7.16 -0.69
N GLU A 88 11.22 6.84 0.48
CA GLU A 88 11.41 7.75 1.60
C GLU A 88 11.93 9.10 1.08
N ILE A 89 11.20 10.18 1.38
CA ILE A 89 11.62 11.51 0.94
C ILE A 89 12.92 11.87 1.65
N LYS A 90 13.99 12.08 0.88
CA LYS A 90 15.30 12.50 1.38
C LYS A 90 15.65 13.88 0.87
N PHE A 91 16.30 14.64 1.73
CA PHE A 91 16.71 16.02 1.49
C PHE A 91 18.23 16.09 1.44
N TYR A 92 18.76 16.63 0.36
CA TYR A 92 20.19 16.90 0.21
C TYR A 92 20.38 18.40 0.06
N ASN A 93 21.35 18.96 0.78
CA ASN A 93 21.74 20.35 0.67
C ASN A 93 23.23 20.39 0.30
N ASN A 94 23.52 20.81 -0.93
CA ASN A 94 24.86 21.02 -1.41
C ASN A 94 25.05 22.51 -1.70
N ASN A 95 25.52 23.25 -0.69
CA ASN A 95 25.86 24.67 -0.80
C ASN A 95 24.75 25.50 -1.48
N ARG A 96 23.56 25.56 -0.85
CA ARG A 96 22.34 26.25 -1.33
C ARG A 96 21.56 25.56 -2.42
N GLN A 97 22.12 24.56 -3.08
CA GLN A 97 21.36 23.68 -3.96
C GLN A 97 20.66 22.61 -3.12
N ILE A 98 19.33 22.67 -3.08
CA ILE A 98 18.49 21.68 -2.42
C ILE A 98 18.00 20.68 -3.44
N THR A 99 18.19 19.40 -3.16
CA THR A 99 17.69 18.28 -3.97
C THR A 99 16.81 17.39 -3.11
N ILE A 100 15.62 17.07 -3.61
CA ILE A 100 14.68 16.17 -2.96
C ILE A 100 14.54 14.91 -3.81
N SER A 101 14.81 13.75 -3.22
CA SER A 101 14.57 12.44 -3.84
C SER A 101 13.37 11.75 -3.19
N GLY A 102 12.77 10.79 -3.89
CA GLY A 102 11.59 10.07 -3.42
C GLY A 102 10.29 10.85 -3.53
N GLY A 103 9.17 10.12 -3.45
CA GLY A 103 7.81 10.63 -3.51
C GLY A 103 7.39 11.32 -4.82
N ASN A 104 6.08 11.51 -5.01
CA ASN A 104 5.53 12.34 -6.09
C ASN A 104 5.35 13.79 -5.60
N ILE A 105 6.32 14.66 -5.89
CA ILE A 105 6.34 16.05 -5.40
C ILE A 105 5.32 16.91 -6.16
N LYS A 106 4.41 17.55 -5.43
CA LYS A 106 3.50 18.58 -5.97
C LYS A 106 4.00 19.99 -5.75
N LEU A 107 4.53 20.24 -4.55
CA LEU A 107 4.91 21.56 -4.11
C LEU A 107 6.01 21.47 -3.07
N VAL A 108 6.95 22.41 -3.17
CA VAL A 108 8.00 22.64 -2.18
C VAL A 108 7.91 24.08 -1.73
N GLN A 109 7.87 24.30 -0.42
CA GLN A 109 7.79 25.62 0.21
C GLN A 109 8.89 25.75 1.25
N VAL A 110 9.57 26.89 1.26
CA VAL A 110 10.63 27.17 2.24
C VAL A 110 10.20 28.30 3.15
N TYR A 111 10.34 28.09 4.45
CA TYR A 111 9.96 29.03 5.50
C TYR A 111 11.17 29.41 6.33
N ASN A 112 11.25 30.69 6.74
CA ASN A 112 12.21 31.13 7.74
C ASN A 112 11.79 30.72 9.16
N THR A 113 12.62 31.00 10.16
CA THR A 113 12.34 30.68 11.57
C THR A 113 11.14 31.40 12.18
N LEU A 114 10.63 32.44 11.51
CA LEU A 114 9.41 33.15 11.90
C LEU A 114 8.15 32.54 11.26
N GLY A 115 8.29 31.47 10.47
CA GLY A 115 7.19 30.83 9.74
C GLY A 115 6.77 31.58 8.47
N GLN A 116 7.54 32.56 8.01
CA GLN A 116 7.24 33.29 6.77
C GLN A 116 7.76 32.51 5.57
N LYS A 117 6.92 32.35 4.54
CA LYS A 117 7.32 31.71 3.27
C LYS A 117 8.27 32.63 2.52
N VAL A 118 9.47 32.13 2.20
CA VAL A 118 10.53 32.86 1.49
C VAL A 118 10.82 32.31 0.10
N TYR A 119 10.39 31.08 -0.19
CA TYR A 119 10.57 30.46 -1.50
C TYR A 119 9.49 29.40 -1.77
N GLU A 120 9.15 29.18 -3.04
CA GLU A 120 8.20 28.16 -3.48
C GLU A 120 8.59 27.64 -4.86
N THR A 121 8.49 26.33 -5.07
CA THR A 121 8.73 25.69 -6.37
C THR A 121 7.97 24.38 -6.50
N LYS A 122 7.88 23.86 -7.73
CA LYS A 122 7.45 22.49 -8.01
C LYS A 122 8.62 21.57 -8.43
N GLN A 123 9.82 22.13 -8.53
CA GLN A 123 11.01 21.39 -8.97
C GLN A 123 11.62 20.59 -7.82
N ARG A 124 12.19 19.42 -8.15
CA ARG A 124 12.91 18.56 -7.19
C ARG A 124 14.26 19.14 -6.77
N THR A 125 14.88 19.91 -7.66
CA THR A 125 16.15 20.57 -7.46
C THR A 125 15.97 22.06 -7.65
N PHE A 126 16.40 22.85 -6.67
CA PHE A 126 16.30 24.30 -6.69
C PHE A 126 17.43 24.92 -5.87
N THR A 127 17.70 26.21 -6.08
CA THR A 127 18.71 26.97 -5.34
C THR A 127 18.07 28.05 -4.49
N LEU A 128 18.71 28.35 -3.35
CA LEU A 128 18.31 29.42 -2.42
C LEU A 128 19.34 30.56 -2.43
N ASP A 129 19.72 31.01 -3.63
CA ASP A 129 20.79 32.00 -3.81
C ASP A 129 20.39 33.40 -3.31
N GLU A 130 19.11 33.76 -3.45
CA GLU A 130 18.56 35.05 -3.04
C GLU A 130 18.12 35.09 -1.57
N VAL A 131 18.27 33.98 -0.85
CA VAL A 131 17.87 33.86 0.56
C VAL A 131 19.08 34.09 1.47
N ALA A 132 18.91 34.83 2.56
CA ALA A 132 19.97 35.07 3.54
C ALA A 132 20.49 33.76 4.15
N SER A 133 21.73 33.76 4.65
CA SER A 133 22.26 32.64 5.42
C SER A 133 21.48 32.48 6.73
N GLY A 134 21.13 31.24 7.09
CA GLY A 134 20.28 31.00 8.25
C GLY A 134 19.67 29.59 8.28
N THR A 135 18.77 29.38 9.25
CA THR A 135 18.00 28.14 9.37
C THR A 135 16.63 28.29 8.70
N TYR A 136 16.23 27.27 7.96
CA TYR A 136 14.98 27.24 7.22
C TYR A 136 14.27 25.90 7.39
N ILE A 137 12.95 25.90 7.20
CA ILE A 137 12.13 24.69 7.09
C ILE A 137 11.73 24.53 5.63
N VAL A 138 12.07 23.40 5.02
CA VAL A 138 11.58 22.98 3.71
C VAL A 138 10.41 22.04 3.92
N ASN A 139 9.22 22.45 3.49
CA ASN A 139 8.04 21.60 3.44
C ASN A 139 7.83 21.08 2.02
N VAL A 140 7.60 19.78 1.88
CA VAL A 140 7.35 19.08 0.62
C VAL A 140 5.97 18.46 0.71
N GLN A 141 5.09 18.86 -0.19
CA GLN A 141 3.76 18.28 -0.33
C GLN A 141 3.76 17.25 -1.45
N THR A 142 3.23 16.07 -1.13
CA THR A 142 2.94 14.98 -2.07
C THR A 142 1.44 14.83 -2.25
N ASP A 143 1.02 13.86 -3.07
CA ASP A 143 -0.40 13.48 -3.21
C ASP A 143 -1.01 12.97 -1.90
N GLU A 144 -0.21 12.34 -1.03
CA GLU A 144 -0.71 11.61 0.14
C GLU A 144 -0.42 12.32 1.46
N THR A 145 0.71 13.02 1.55
CA THR A 145 1.19 13.61 2.81
C THR A 145 2.14 14.79 2.60
N SER A 146 2.54 15.43 3.69
CA SER A 146 3.54 16.49 3.70
C SER A 146 4.71 16.16 4.63
N PHE A 147 5.93 16.45 4.17
CA PHE A 147 7.16 16.24 4.92
C PHE A 147 7.86 17.57 5.16
N SER A 148 8.40 17.77 6.36
CA SER A 148 9.14 18.98 6.71
C SER A 148 10.55 18.61 7.14
N ASN A 149 11.55 19.31 6.61
CA ASN A 149 12.94 19.16 7.01
C ASN A 149 13.57 20.51 7.34
N LYS A 150 14.40 20.53 8.38
CA LYS A 150 15.16 21.72 8.76
C LYS A 150 16.50 21.71 8.03
N ILE A 151 16.78 22.77 7.30
CA ILE A 151 18.06 22.97 6.62
C ILE A 151 18.78 24.19 7.18
N VAL A 152 20.11 24.19 7.05
CA VAL A 152 20.94 25.36 7.32
C VAL A 152 21.56 25.80 6.00
N VAL A 153 21.35 27.06 5.65
CA VAL A 153 21.93 27.71 4.48
C VAL A 153 23.10 28.57 4.95
N HIS A 154 24.29 28.35 4.38
CA HIS A 154 25.51 29.08 4.67
C HIS A 154 25.75 30.20 3.65
#